data_AF-A0A1F3U0W6-F1
#
_entry.id   AF-A0A1F3U0W6-F1
#
_cell.length_a   1.000
_cell.length_b   1.000
_cell.length_c   1.000
_cell.angle_alpha   90.00
_cell.angle_beta   90.00
_cell.angle_gamma   90.00
#
_symmetry.space_group_name_H-M   'P 1'
#
loop_
_entity.id
_entity.type
_entity.pdbx_description
1 polymer ?
#
loop_
_entity_poly.entity_id
_entity_poly.type
_entity_poly.pdbx_seq_one_letter_code
_entity_poly.pdbx_strand_id
1 'polypeptide(L)'
;MFSNGFLLLITLFAIVMSPLRAQDSSDIFLMCKRERSIRWLRAFKLENGKCKTYYSKEGYLQVVSSATYFASCEGVLQSVRKNIEEGGFKCTEVSTVQLVELE
;
A
#
# COMPACT_ATOMS: atom_id res chain seq x y z
N MET A 1 -4.01 -3.26 -63.73
CA MET A 1 -2.72 -3.28 -62.99
C MET A 1 -2.69 -2.07 -62.06
N PHE A 2 -3.19 -2.18 -60.83
CA PHE A 2 -2.96 -1.19 -59.78
C PHE A 2 -1.90 -1.78 -58.86
N SER A 3 -0.67 -1.30 -58.99
CA SER A 3 0.53 -1.84 -58.34
C SER A 3 0.89 -1.03 -57.09
N ASN A 4 1.03 -1.76 -55.98
CA ASN A 4 2.02 -1.57 -54.93
C ASN A 4 2.40 -0.14 -54.52
N GLY A 5 1.74 0.40 -53.50
CA GLY A 5 2.26 1.62 -52.85
C GLY A 5 1.57 2.12 -51.58
N PHE A 6 0.44 1.56 -51.18
CA PHE A 6 -0.38 2.12 -50.09
C PHE A 6 -0.52 1.23 -48.85
N LEU A 7 0.30 0.18 -48.73
CA LEU A 7 0.19 -0.83 -47.66
C LEU A 7 1.45 -0.96 -46.79
N LEU A 8 2.29 0.09 -46.71
CA LEU A 8 3.55 0.05 -45.95
C LEU A 8 3.70 1.16 -44.89
N LEU A 9 2.66 1.95 -44.62
CA LEU A 9 2.72 3.05 -43.64
C LEU A 9 1.98 2.79 -42.32
N ILE A 10 1.25 1.67 -42.18
CA ILE A 10 0.38 1.42 -41.01
C ILE A 10 1.02 0.47 -39.97
N THR A 11 2.20 -0.09 -40.23
CA THR A 11 2.79 -1.13 -39.36
C THR A 11 3.78 -0.64 -38.30
N LEU A 12 4.09 0.66 -38.24
CA LEU A 12 5.17 1.19 -37.38
C LEU A 12 4.72 1.86 -36.07
N PHE A 13 3.41 1.96 -35.78
CA PHE A 13 2.91 2.72 -34.61
C PHE A 13 2.17 1.87 -33.56
N ALA A 14 2.40 0.56 -33.50
CA ALA A 14 1.70 -0.34 -32.55
C ALA A 14 2.59 -0.94 -31.45
N ILE A 15 3.87 -0.55 -31.35
CA ILE A 15 4.82 -1.15 -30.41
C ILE A 15 5.33 -0.09 -29.44
N VAL A 16 4.51 0.31 -28.47
CA VAL A 16 4.93 0.65 -27.09
C VAL A 16 3.71 1.07 -26.26
N MET A 17 2.64 0.26 -26.27
CA MET A 17 1.64 0.36 -25.21
C MET A 17 2.01 -0.67 -24.14
N SER A 18 3.02 -0.33 -23.34
CA SER A 18 3.33 -1.09 -22.13
C SER A 18 2.11 -1.00 -21.22
N PRO A 19 1.59 -2.11 -20.65
CA PRO A 19 0.63 -1.99 -19.57
C PRO A 19 1.33 -1.23 -18.45
N LEU A 20 0.79 -0.06 -18.10
CA LEU A 20 1.09 0.59 -16.83
C LEU A 20 0.73 -0.46 -15.78
N ARG A 21 1.74 -1.17 -15.24
CA ARG A 21 1.51 -2.04 -14.09
C ARG A 21 1.09 -1.09 -12.99
N ALA A 22 -0.21 -1.05 -12.72
CA ALA A 22 -0.71 -0.49 -11.48
C ALA A 22 0.09 -1.20 -10.39
N GLN A 23 1.06 -0.51 -9.83
CA GLN A 23 1.77 -0.96 -8.65
C GLN A 23 0.69 -0.93 -7.59
N ASP A 24 0.07 -2.09 -7.38
CA ASP A 24 -0.90 -2.34 -6.35
C ASP A 24 -0.21 -1.97 -5.03
N SER A 25 -0.42 -0.71 -4.64
CA SER A 25 0.20 -0.09 -3.48
C SER A 25 -0.46 -0.76 -2.29
N SER A 26 0.06 -1.92 -1.95
CA SER A 26 -0.32 -2.70 -0.79
C SER A 26 0.27 -1.97 0.40
N ASP A 27 -0.40 -0.90 0.77
CA ASP A 27 -0.15 -0.07 1.93
C ASP A 27 -1.46 0.02 2.69
N ILE A 28 -1.49 -0.58 3.86
CA ILE A 28 -2.65 -0.59 4.75
C ILE A 28 -2.31 0.33 5.90
N PHE A 29 -3.09 1.40 6.07
CA PHE A 29 -2.96 2.31 7.20
C PHE A 29 -4.19 2.21 8.08
N LEU A 30 -3.99 1.95 9.37
CA LEU A 30 -5.04 1.91 10.38
C LEU A 30 -4.82 3.02 11.39
N MET A 31 -5.87 3.75 11.71
CA MET A 31 -5.92 4.65 12.85
C MET A 31 -6.82 4.06 13.93
N CYS A 32 -6.29 3.90 15.13
CA CYS A 32 -6.98 3.38 16.30
C CYS A 32 -7.14 4.49 17.35
N LYS A 33 -8.39 4.79 17.74
CA LYS A 33 -8.71 5.86 18.69
C LYS A 33 -9.41 5.32 19.93
N ARG A 34 -9.01 5.82 21.10
CA ARG A 34 -9.69 5.63 22.38
C ARG A 34 -9.69 6.95 23.15
N GLU A 35 -10.85 7.58 23.27
CA GLU A 35 -11.00 8.91 23.88
C GLU A 35 -10.02 9.94 23.26
N ARG A 36 -8.99 10.36 24.02
CA ARG A 36 -7.93 11.28 23.59
C ARG A 36 -6.64 10.59 23.12
N SER A 37 -6.57 9.26 23.23
CA SER A 37 -5.41 8.48 22.77
C SER A 37 -5.60 8.03 21.33
N ILE A 38 -4.60 8.31 20.48
CA ILE A 38 -4.54 7.87 19.10
C ILE A 38 -3.31 6.97 18.93
N ARG A 39 -3.49 5.85 18.26
CA ARG A 39 -2.43 4.94 17.81
C ARG A 39 -2.65 4.69 16.34
N TRP A 40 -1.58 4.45 15.60
CA TRP A 40 -1.68 4.11 14.19
C TRP A 40 -0.83 2.89 13.89
N LEU A 41 -1.28 2.12 12.91
CA LEU A 41 -0.57 0.97 12.37
C LEU A 41 -0.43 1.14 10.87
N ARG A 42 0.67 0.67 10.32
CA ARG A 42 0.90 0.70 8.88
C ARG A 42 1.59 -0.56 8.44
N ALA A 43 1.10 -1.24 7.41
CA ALA A 43 1.83 -2.30 6.73
C ALA A 43 2.06 -1.88 5.29
N PHE A 44 3.31 -1.84 4.86
CA PHE A 44 3.69 -1.35 3.54
C PHE A 44 4.81 -2.19 2.93
N LYS A 45 4.85 -2.24 1.60
CA LYS A 45 5.97 -2.82 0.85
C LYS A 45 7.11 -1.81 0.73
N LEU A 46 8.33 -2.31 0.85
CA LEU A 46 9.57 -1.62 0.60
C LEU A 46 10.00 -1.83 -0.86
N GLU A 47 10.84 -0.93 -1.37
CA GLU A 47 11.41 -1.02 -2.72
C GLU A 47 12.22 -2.30 -2.95
N ASN A 48 12.80 -2.88 -1.89
CA ASN A 48 13.53 -4.14 -1.93
C ASN A 48 12.62 -5.39 -1.99
N GLY A 49 11.31 -5.21 -2.18
CA GLY A 49 10.33 -6.29 -2.27
C GLY A 49 9.92 -6.90 -0.93
N LYS A 50 10.55 -6.50 0.19
CA LYS A 50 10.12 -6.87 1.54
C LYS A 50 8.96 -5.99 2.00
N CYS A 51 8.32 -6.34 3.10
CA CYS A 51 7.32 -5.53 3.77
C CYS A 51 7.74 -5.23 5.19
N LYS A 52 7.22 -4.14 5.75
CA LYS A 52 7.33 -3.78 7.16
C LYS A 52 5.97 -3.46 7.74
N THR A 53 5.81 -3.77 9.02
CA THR A 53 4.66 -3.35 9.80
C THR A 53 5.13 -2.43 10.91
N TYR A 54 4.56 -1.24 10.97
CA TYR A 54 4.81 -0.24 12.00
C TYR A 54 3.61 -0.11 12.93
N TYR A 55 3.91 0.19 14.19
CA TYR A 55 2.94 0.45 15.23
C TYR A 55 3.39 1.66 16.05
N SER A 56 2.48 2.61 16.26
CA SER A 56 2.71 3.78 17.10
C SER A 56 2.14 3.60 18.50
N LYS A 57 2.99 3.79 19.51
CA LYS A 57 2.61 3.76 20.93
C LYS A 57 3.30 4.92 21.66
N GLU A 58 2.51 5.76 22.32
CA GLU A 58 3.01 6.82 23.23
C GLU A 58 4.01 7.79 22.57
N GLY A 59 3.81 8.10 21.29
CA GLY A 59 4.68 9.00 20.53
C GLY A 59 5.89 8.30 19.88
N TYR A 60 6.09 7.00 20.12
CA TYR A 60 7.16 6.22 19.51
C TYR A 60 6.66 5.33 18.39
N LEU A 61 7.46 5.23 17.34
CA LEU A 61 7.28 4.29 16.24
C LEU A 61 8.04 2.99 16.53
N GLN A 62 7.36 1.86 16.47
CA GLN A 62 7.96 0.54 16.63
C GLN A 62 7.81 -0.27 15.34
N VAL A 63 8.90 -0.92 14.93
CA VAL A 63 8.86 -1.93 13.85
C VAL A 63 8.46 -3.26 14.47
N VAL A 64 7.25 -3.72 14.19
CA VAL A 64 6.71 -4.95 14.76
C VAL A 64 6.87 -6.17 13.85
N SER A 65 7.13 -5.94 12.55
CA SER A 65 7.42 -7.01 11.59
C SER A 65 8.26 -6.51 10.42
N SER A 66 9.07 -7.43 9.88
CA SER A 66 9.75 -7.30 8.59
C SER A 66 9.76 -8.66 7.93
N ALA A 67 9.12 -8.80 6.76
CA ALA A 67 9.00 -10.08 6.06
C ALA A 67 9.15 -9.90 4.55
N THR A 68 9.36 -10.98 3.81
CA THR A 68 9.43 -10.93 2.33
C THR A 68 8.05 -10.85 1.69
N TYR A 69 7.05 -11.50 2.29
CA TYR A 69 5.69 -11.57 1.74
C TYR A 69 4.76 -10.59 2.45
N PHE A 70 4.03 -9.77 1.69
CA PHE A 70 3.13 -8.76 2.24
C PHE A 70 2.03 -9.36 3.14
N ALA A 71 1.50 -10.53 2.77
CA ALA A 71 0.52 -11.26 3.59
C ALA A 71 1.00 -11.53 5.02
N SER A 72 2.32 -11.71 5.23
CA SER A 72 2.89 -11.85 6.57
C SER A 72 2.84 -10.55 7.37
N CYS A 73 3.13 -9.41 6.74
CA CYS A 73 3.02 -8.09 7.38
C CYS A 73 1.57 -7.71 7.68
N GLU A 74 0.66 -8.04 6.76
CA GLU A 74 -0.78 -7.87 6.95
C GLU A 74 -1.30 -8.74 8.10
N GLY A 75 -0.92 -10.01 8.17
CA GLY A 75 -1.29 -10.90 9.27
C GLY A 75 -0.86 -10.35 10.63
N VAL A 76 0.39 -9.86 10.73
CA VAL A 76 0.87 -9.19 11.95
C VAL A 76 0.07 -7.93 12.24
N LEU A 77 -0.21 -7.09 11.22
CA LEU A 77 -1.00 -5.88 11.39
C LEU A 77 -2.40 -6.20 11.95
N GLN A 78 -3.07 -7.24 11.45
CA GLN A 78 -4.38 -7.66 11.95
C GLN A 78 -4.30 -8.22 13.39
N SER A 79 -3.25 -8.96 13.73
CA SER A 79 -3.01 -9.40 15.10
C SER A 79 -2.83 -8.22 16.06
N VAL A 80 -2.02 -7.22 15.68
CA VAL A 80 -1.81 -6.04 16.53
C VAL A 80 -3.09 -5.20 16.62
N ARG A 81 -3.83 -5.05 15.51
CA ARG A 81 -5.15 -4.41 15.50
C ARG A 81 -6.08 -5.06 16.53
N LYS A 82 -6.23 -6.39 16.49
CA LYS A 82 -7.09 -7.13 17.41
C LYS A 82 -6.70 -6.87 18.88
N ASN A 83 -5.41 -6.93 19.19
CA ASN A 83 -4.93 -6.65 20.55
C ASN A 83 -5.23 -5.22 21.00
N ILE A 84 -5.17 -4.24 20.08
CA ILE A 84 -5.50 -2.85 20.36
C ILE A 84 -7.01 -2.68 20.58
N GLU A 85 -7.83 -3.35 19.77
CA GLU A 85 -9.29 -3.34 19.88
C GLU A 85 -9.77 -4.00 21.18
N GLU A 86 -9.15 -5.11 21.60
CA GLU A 86 -9.37 -5.73 22.92
C GLU A 86 -9.02 -4.77 24.07
N GLY A 87 -8.05 -3.87 23.86
CA GLY A 87 -7.72 -2.77 24.76
C GLY A 87 -8.74 -1.60 24.76
N GLY A 88 -9.87 -1.72 24.05
CA GLY A 88 -10.94 -0.74 24.00
C GLY A 88 -10.72 0.41 23.00
N PHE A 89 -9.75 0.28 22.10
CA PHE A 89 -9.59 1.22 20.99
C PHE A 89 -10.52 0.83 19.82
N LYS A 90 -10.95 1.82 19.04
CA LYS A 90 -11.66 1.59 17.78
C LYS A 90 -10.71 1.85 16.62
N CYS A 91 -10.41 0.84 15.83
CA CYS A 91 -9.55 0.95 14.66
C CYS A 91 -10.36 1.16 13.38
N THR A 92 -9.87 2.04 12.52
CA THR A 92 -10.47 2.34 11.22
C THR A 92 -9.37 2.39 10.19
N GLU A 93 -9.62 1.77 9.03
CA GLU A 93 -8.72 1.86 7.90
C GLU A 93 -8.83 3.24 7.27
N VAL A 94 -7.68 3.88 7.08
CA VAL A 94 -7.58 5.19 6.41
C VAL A 94 -6.94 4.91 5.07
N SER A 95 -7.71 5.11 4.00
CA SER A 95 -7.18 4.99 2.65
C SER A 95 -6.13 6.08 2.41
N THR A 96 -4.99 5.71 1.82
CA THR A 96 -3.85 6.59 1.52
C THR A 96 -4.25 7.84 0.73
N VAL A 97 -5.37 7.79 0.00
CA VAL A 97 -5.97 8.91 -0.75
C VAL A 97 -6.43 10.07 0.15
N GLN A 98 -6.61 9.85 1.45
CA GLN A 98 -6.99 10.91 2.41
C GLN A 98 -5.79 11.62 3.05
N LEU A 99 -4.56 11.14 2.82
CA LEU A 99 -3.33 11.88 3.14
C LEU A 99 -2.97 12.74 1.93
N VAL A 100 -3.85 13.67 1.56
CA VAL A 100 -3.46 14.76 0.67
C VAL A 100 -2.39 15.56 1.41
N GLU A 101 -1.20 15.55 0.83
CA GLU A 101 -0.10 16.48 1.04
C GLU A 101 -0.58 17.83 1.57
N LEU A 102 -0.32 18.08 2.85
CA LEU A 102 0.00 19.43 3.30
C LEU A 102 1.50 19.59 3.07
N GLU A 103 1.88 19.83 1.81
CA GLU A 103 3.12 20.56 1.50
C GLU A 103 2.83 22.07 1.57
#